data_AF-A0A377DED5-F1
#
_entry.id   AF-A0A377DED5-F1
#
_cell.length_a   1.000
_cell.length_b   1.000
_cell.length_c   1.000
_cell.angle_alpha   90.00
_cell.angle_beta   90.00
_cell.angle_gamma   90.00
#
_symmetry.space_group_name_H-M   'P 1'
#
loop_
_entity.id
_entity.type
_entity.pdbx_description
1 polymer ?
#
loop_
_entity_poly.entity_id
_entity_poly.type
_entity_poly.pdbx_seq_one_letter_code
_entity_poly.pdbx_strand_id
1 'polypeptide(L)'
;MDSARALIARGWGVSLVSRCLRVSRAQLHVILRRTDDWMDGRRSRHTDDTDVLLRIHHVIGELPTYGYRRVWALLRRQAELDGMPAINAKRIYRIMRQNALLLERKPAVPPSKRAHTGRVAVKESNQRCALTGSSSAVITEKNCESRSRWTAVTVFLPPYFQTGVVS
;
A
#
# COMPACT_ATOMS: atom_id res chain seq x y z
N MET A 1 16.88 -10.73 30.94
CA MET A 1 18.32 -10.43 31.08
C MET A 1 18.56 -9.40 32.18
N ASP A 2 17.62 -8.48 32.37
CA ASP A 2 17.73 -7.39 33.38
C ASP A 2 17.78 -7.91 34.82
N SER A 3 17.15 -9.06 35.09
CA SER A 3 17.26 -9.77 36.38
C SER A 3 18.70 -10.17 36.76
N ALA A 4 19.53 -10.57 35.78
CA ALA A 4 20.92 -10.92 36.04
C ALA A 4 21.75 -9.69 36.42
N ARG A 5 21.55 -8.56 35.72
CA ARG A 5 22.16 -7.27 36.05
C ARG A 5 21.73 -6.79 37.44
N ALA A 6 20.44 -6.89 37.75
CA ALA A 6 19.90 -6.49 39.05
C ALA A 6 20.49 -7.30 40.21
N LEU A 7 20.69 -8.61 40.04
CA LEU A 7 21.34 -9.46 41.05
C LEU A 7 22.82 -9.09 41.23
N ILE A 8 23.53 -8.80 40.15
CA ILE A 8 24.95 -8.41 40.23
C ILE A 8 25.08 -7.02 40.89
N ALA A 9 24.17 -6.10 40.59
CA ALA A 9 24.09 -4.79 41.25
C ALA A 9 23.80 -4.89 42.76
N ARG A 10 23.12 -5.95 43.22
CA ARG A 10 22.90 -6.28 44.64
C ARG A 10 24.10 -6.95 45.31
N GLY A 11 25.25 -7.07 44.63
CA GLY A 11 26.50 -7.62 45.17
C GLY A 11 26.70 -9.12 44.98
N TRP A 12 25.81 -9.80 44.23
CA TRP A 12 25.97 -11.23 43.96
C TRP A 12 27.05 -11.51 42.91
N GLY A 13 27.88 -12.53 43.15
CA GLY A 13 28.99 -12.89 42.25
C GLY A 13 28.50 -13.40 40.88
N VAL A 14 29.18 -12.97 39.81
CA VAL A 14 28.84 -13.32 38.41
C VAL A 14 28.78 -14.84 38.18
N SER A 15 29.65 -15.61 38.86
CA SER A 15 29.69 -17.08 38.78
C SER A 15 28.43 -17.74 39.33
N LEU A 16 27.88 -17.21 40.42
CA LEU A 16 26.64 -17.71 41.03
C LEU A 16 25.45 -17.39 40.13
N VAL A 17 25.35 -16.13 39.68
CA VAL A 17 24.27 -15.65 38.81
C VAL A 17 24.23 -16.42 37.49
N SER A 18 25.40 -16.70 36.89
CA SER A 18 25.51 -17.52 35.68
C SER A 18 24.97 -18.95 35.90
N ARG A 19 25.31 -19.58 37.02
CA ARG A 19 24.88 -20.94 37.35
C ARG A 19 23.37 -21.02 37.62
N CYS A 20 22.84 -20.07 38.40
CA CYS A 20 21.43 -20.02 38.76
C CYS A 20 20.52 -19.67 37.56
N LEU A 21 20.93 -18.72 36.72
CA LEU A 21 20.11 -18.26 35.58
C LEU A 21 20.42 -19.00 34.27
N ARG A 22 21.39 -19.93 34.29
CA ARG A 22 21.89 -20.67 33.11
C ARG A 22 22.29 -19.75 31.95
N VAL A 23 22.89 -18.60 32.26
CA VAL A 23 23.38 -17.62 31.29
C VAL A 23 24.90 -17.73 31.17
N SER A 24 25.43 -17.62 29.95
CA SER A 24 26.88 -17.63 29.71
C SER A 24 27.60 -16.51 30.48
N ARG A 25 28.70 -16.85 31.16
CA ARG A 25 29.56 -15.89 31.88
C ARG A 25 30.13 -14.82 30.95
N ALA A 26 30.56 -15.22 29.75
CA ALA A 26 31.08 -14.30 28.75
C ALA A 26 30.02 -13.26 28.35
N GLN A 27 28.77 -13.72 28.16
CA GLN A 27 27.65 -12.83 27.85
C GLN A 27 27.33 -11.87 28.99
N LEU A 28 27.40 -12.31 30.25
CA LEU A 28 27.22 -11.44 31.41
C LEU A 28 28.31 -10.36 31.47
N HIS A 29 29.57 -10.70 31.21
CA HIS A 29 30.65 -9.71 31.15
C HIS A 29 30.48 -8.70 30.01
N VAL A 30 30.04 -9.13 28.83
CA VAL A 30 29.70 -8.21 27.73
C VAL A 30 28.57 -7.27 28.14
N ILE A 31 27.57 -7.77 28.85
CA ILE A 31 26.44 -6.99 29.34
C ILE A 31 26.87 -6.00 30.44
N LEU A 32 27.73 -6.40 31.37
CA LEU A 32 28.21 -5.53 32.46
C LEU A 32 29.17 -4.42 31.98
N ARG A 33 29.92 -4.65 30.90
CA ARG A 33 30.83 -3.66 30.32
C ARG A 33 30.17 -2.59 29.45
N ARG A 34 28.89 -2.79 29.09
CA ARG A 34 28.13 -1.80 28.32
C ARG A 34 27.81 -0.60 29.21
N THR A 35 27.91 0.59 28.64
CA THR A 35 27.41 1.83 29.25
C THR A 35 25.89 1.75 29.42
N ASP A 36 25.33 2.55 30.33
CA ASP A 36 23.87 2.61 30.52
C ASP A 36 23.15 3.13 29.27
N ASP A 37 23.83 3.99 28.50
CA ASP A 37 23.37 4.55 27.21
C ASP A 37 23.48 3.55 26.05
N TRP A 38 24.03 2.35 26.30
CA TRP A 38 24.21 1.35 25.26
C TRP A 38 22.85 0.85 24.77
N MET A 39 22.58 1.05 23.48
CA MET A 39 21.40 0.52 22.81
C MET A 39 21.78 -0.57 21.79
N ASP A 40 21.00 -1.65 21.75
CA ASP A 40 21.16 -2.69 20.73
C ASP A 40 20.87 -2.07 19.36
N GLY A 41 21.85 -2.06 18.44
CA GLY A 41 21.69 -1.55 17.08
C GLY A 41 20.55 -2.21 16.28
N ARG A 42 20.10 -3.41 16.69
CA ARG A 42 18.90 -4.04 16.10
C ARG A 42 17.60 -3.37 16.54
N ARG A 43 17.55 -2.85 17.77
CA ARG A 43 16.39 -2.13 18.34
C ARG A 43 16.47 -0.62 18.12
N SER A 44 17.69 -0.09 17.98
CA SER A 44 17.97 1.35 17.84
C SER A 44 17.60 1.93 16.47
N ARG A 45 17.23 1.12 15.47
CA ARG A 45 16.80 1.64 14.15
C ARG A 45 15.37 2.19 14.17
N HIS A 46 14.96 2.82 15.26
CA HIS A 46 13.75 3.64 15.23
C HIS A 46 14.15 4.99 14.65
N THR A 47 13.95 5.15 13.34
CA THR A 47 13.98 6.47 12.72
C THR A 47 12.74 7.20 13.18
N ASP A 48 12.88 8.45 13.59
CA ASP A 48 11.73 9.30 13.90
C ASP A 48 10.81 9.35 12.67
N ASP A 49 9.64 8.73 12.80
CA ASP A 49 8.63 8.61 11.75
C ASP A 49 7.55 9.70 11.93
N THR A 50 7.70 10.61 12.90
CA THR A 50 6.71 11.64 13.25
C THR A 50 6.43 12.59 12.10
N ASP A 51 7.46 13.11 11.44
CA ASP A 51 7.28 14.03 10.29
C ASP A 51 6.54 13.36 9.13
N VAL A 52 6.86 12.09 8.87
CA VAL A 52 6.22 11.30 7.82
C VAL A 52 4.76 11.02 8.19
N LEU A 53 4.49 10.76 9.46
CA LEU A 53 3.16 10.53 9.98
C LEU A 53 2.28 11.78 9.85
N LEU A 54 2.81 12.97 10.20
CA LEU A 54 2.11 14.24 10.03
C LEU A 54 1.74 14.48 8.56
N ARG A 55 2.69 14.22 7.64
CA ARG A 55 2.46 14.36 6.20
C ARG A 55 1.43 13.36 5.67
N ILE A 56 1.40 12.14 6.20
CA ILE A 56 0.37 11.14 5.91
C ILE A 56 -0.99 11.60 6.43
N HIS A 57 -1.08 12.13 7.66
CA HIS A 57 -2.34 12.63 8.22
C HIS A 57 -2.91 13.79 7.41
N HIS A 58 -2.07 14.70 6.92
CA HIS A 58 -2.50 15.75 6.03
C HIS A 58 -3.18 15.19 4.77
N VAL A 59 -2.56 14.19 4.12
CA VAL A 59 -3.11 13.53 2.92
C VAL A 59 -4.39 12.73 3.22
N ILE A 60 -4.48 12.08 4.39
CA ILE A 60 -5.65 11.28 4.78
C ILE A 60 -6.82 12.16 5.21
N GLY A 61 -6.56 13.32 5.82
CA GLY A 61 -7.59 14.25 6.27
C GLY A 61 -8.52 14.70 5.14
N GLU A 62 -7.98 14.82 3.91
CA GLU A 62 -8.76 15.14 2.73
C GLU A 62 -9.56 13.93 2.20
N LEU A 63 -9.02 12.70 2.26
CA LEU A 63 -9.67 11.49 1.74
C LEU A 63 -9.40 10.24 2.62
N PRO A 64 -10.27 9.93 3.61
CA PRO A 64 -10.10 8.77 4.50
C PRO A 64 -10.27 7.43 3.79
N THR A 65 -10.73 7.42 2.53
CA THR A 65 -10.90 6.22 1.71
C THR A 65 -9.59 5.74 1.05
N TYR A 66 -8.49 6.49 1.18
CA TYR A 66 -7.26 6.17 0.47
C TYR A 66 -6.39 5.14 1.20
N GLY A 67 -6.11 4.03 0.50
CA GLY A 67 -5.13 3.04 0.96
C GLY A 67 -3.68 3.49 0.75
N TYR A 68 -2.76 2.82 1.43
CA TYR A 68 -1.33 3.17 1.47
C TYR A 68 -0.67 3.36 0.08
N ARG A 69 -1.13 2.65 -0.96
CA ARG A 69 -0.58 2.79 -2.33
C ARG A 69 -0.88 4.17 -2.92
N ARG A 70 -2.08 4.71 -2.69
CA ARG A 70 -2.47 6.05 -3.18
C ARG A 70 -1.78 7.14 -2.37
N VAL A 71 -1.72 6.97 -1.05
CA VAL A 71 -0.96 7.87 -0.15
C VAL A 71 0.51 7.95 -0.57
N TRP A 72 1.15 6.81 -0.85
CA TRP A 72 2.53 6.81 -1.35
C TRP A 72 2.70 7.53 -2.69
N ALA A 73 1.79 7.35 -3.64
CA ALA A 73 1.85 8.04 -4.92
C ALA A 73 1.74 9.57 -4.76
N LEU A 74 0.87 10.04 -3.85
CA LEU A 74 0.74 11.46 -3.52
C LEU A 74 2.00 12.00 -2.86
N LEU A 75 2.48 11.32 -1.82
CA LEU A 75 3.71 11.72 -1.12
C LEU A 75 4.93 11.73 -2.05
N ARG A 76 5.00 10.81 -3.02
CA ARG A 76 6.07 10.80 -4.03
C ARG A 76 6.01 12.02 -4.94
N ARG A 77 4.84 12.34 -5.49
CA ARG A 77 4.67 13.54 -6.33
C ARG A 77 4.99 14.82 -5.57
N GLN A 78 4.59 14.89 -4.30
CA GLN A 78 4.88 16.03 -3.44
C GLN A 78 6.37 16.14 -3.12
N ALA A 79 7.05 15.02 -2.86
CA ALA A 79 8.49 14.99 -2.68
C ALA A 79 9.26 15.42 -3.95
N GLU A 80 8.79 15.04 -5.14
CA GLU A 80 9.35 15.50 -6.42
C GLU A 80 9.22 17.02 -6.61
N LEU A 81 8.10 17.61 -6.20
CA LEU A 81 7.89 19.07 -6.25
C LEU A 81 8.75 19.81 -5.22
N ASP A 82 8.87 19.27 -4.01
CA ASP A 82 9.62 19.87 -2.91
C ASP A 82 11.14 19.62 -3.03
N GLY A 83 11.60 18.82 -4.00
CA GLY A 83 13.00 18.39 -4.11
C GLY A 83 13.46 17.46 -2.98
N MET A 84 12.53 16.85 -2.26
CA MET A 84 12.79 15.98 -1.11
C MET A 84 12.98 14.52 -1.55
N PRO A 85 13.73 13.71 -0.78
CA PRO A 85 13.92 12.29 -1.12
C PRO A 85 12.59 11.53 -1.05
N ALA A 86 12.29 10.77 -2.09
CA ALA A 86 11.08 9.97 -2.16
C ALA A 86 11.04 8.88 -1.08
N ILE A 87 9.96 8.83 -0.30
CA ILE A 87 9.79 7.85 0.78
C ILE A 87 9.48 6.46 0.20
N ASN A 88 10.10 5.43 0.76
CA ASN A 88 9.86 4.04 0.36
C ASN A 88 8.42 3.61 0.72
N ALA A 89 7.70 3.03 -0.22
CA ALA A 89 6.34 2.52 -0.02
C ALA A 89 6.23 1.55 1.17
N LYS A 90 7.26 0.72 1.40
CA LYS A 90 7.29 -0.21 2.54
C LYS A 90 7.32 0.51 3.89
N ARG A 91 8.02 1.66 3.97
CA ARG A 91 8.07 2.48 5.20
C ARG A 91 6.69 3.06 5.50
N ILE A 92 6.01 3.60 4.50
CA ILE A 92 4.63 4.12 4.63
C ILE A 92 3.67 3.02 5.08
N TYR A 93 3.74 1.83 4.49
CA TYR A 93 2.91 0.70 4.91
C TYR A 93 3.12 0.35 6.39
N ARG A 94 4.38 0.31 6.85
CA ARG A 94 4.69 0.02 8.26
C ARG A 94 4.11 1.09 9.19
N ILE A 95 4.32 2.36 8.88
CA ILE A 95 3.83 3.50 9.67
C ILE A 95 2.30 3.49 9.73
N MET A 96 1.63 3.36 8.58
CA MET A 96 0.16 3.31 8.54
C MET A 96 -0.39 2.09 9.28
N ARG A 97 0.28 0.92 9.21
CA ARG A 97 -0.12 -0.27 9.95
C ARG A 97 0.03 -0.09 11.46
N GLN A 98 1.13 0.52 11.91
CA GLN A 98 1.39 0.77 13.33
C GLN A 98 0.41 1.79 13.94
N ASN A 99 -0.02 2.77 13.15
CA ASN A 99 -0.97 3.80 13.56
C ASN A 99 -2.45 3.47 13.23
N ALA A 100 -2.75 2.22 12.86
CA ALA A 100 -4.10 1.76 12.50
C ALA A 100 -4.81 2.60 11.40
N LEU A 101 -4.04 3.22 10.50
CA LEU A 101 -4.54 4.08 9.41
C LEU A 101 -4.88 3.30 8.13
N LEU A 102 -4.77 1.97 8.15
CA LEU A 102 -5.14 1.15 7.00
C LEU A 102 -6.65 0.96 7.00
N LEU A 103 -7.27 1.14 5.82
CA LEU A 103 -8.67 0.79 5.64
C LEU A 103 -8.89 -0.65 6.06
N GLU A 104 -9.88 -0.85 6.93
CA GLU A 104 -10.33 -2.19 7.26
C GLU A 104 -10.72 -2.89 5.97
N ARG A 105 -10.06 -4.02 5.70
CA ARG A 105 -10.51 -4.90 4.64
C ARG A 105 -11.86 -5.44 5.09
N LYS A 106 -12.94 -4.90 4.52
CA LYS A 106 -14.27 -5.49 4.64
C LYS A 106 -14.12 -6.99 4.35
N PRO A 107 -14.54 -7.89 5.26
CA PRO A 107 -14.46 -9.32 4.99
C PRO A 107 -15.17 -9.54 3.66
N ALA A 108 -14.50 -10.26 2.75
CA ALA A 108 -15.10 -10.59 1.46
C ALA A 108 -16.44 -11.24 1.78
N VAL A 109 -17.53 -10.59 1.36
CA VAL A 109 -18.85 -11.21 1.45
C VAL A 109 -18.70 -12.56 0.80
N PRO A 110 -18.94 -13.68 1.52
CA PRO A 110 -18.77 -14.99 0.92
C PRO A 110 -19.59 -15.01 -0.36
N PRO A 111 -19.00 -15.37 -1.52
CA PRO A 111 -19.76 -15.41 -2.76
C PRO A 111 -20.97 -16.29 -2.50
N SER A 112 -22.17 -15.75 -2.67
CA SER A 112 -23.39 -16.49 -2.40
C SER A 112 -23.35 -17.76 -3.24
N LYS A 113 -23.47 -18.94 -2.60
CA LYS A 113 -23.61 -20.24 -3.27
C LYS A 113 -24.93 -20.39 -4.04
N ARG A 114 -25.57 -19.29 -4.43
CA ARG A 114 -26.67 -19.34 -5.39
C ARG A 114 -26.02 -19.59 -6.75
N ALA A 115 -25.84 -20.87 -7.06
CA ALA A 115 -25.75 -21.30 -8.44
C ALA A 115 -26.99 -20.71 -9.13
N HIS A 116 -26.79 -19.72 -9.98
CA HIS A 116 -27.81 -19.27 -10.90
C HIS A 116 -27.89 -20.32 -12.00
N THR A 117 -28.47 -21.47 -11.66
CA THR A 117 -28.83 -22.51 -12.64
C THR A 117 -30.14 -22.09 -13.31
N GLY A 118 -30.15 -20.88 -13.86
CA GLY A 118 -31.18 -20.43 -14.79
C GLY A 118 -30.63 -20.65 -16.18
N ARG A 119 -31.00 -21.77 -16.81
CA ARG A 119 -30.73 -21.96 -18.24
C ARG A 119 -31.64 -20.98 -19.00
N VAL A 120 -31.10 -19.83 -19.37
CA VAL A 120 -31.83 -18.85 -20.18
C VAL A 120 -31.88 -19.42 -21.60
N ALA A 121 -33.03 -19.93 -22.01
CA ALA A 121 -33.26 -20.35 -23.39
C ALA A 121 -33.40 -19.09 -24.26
N VAL A 122 -32.27 -18.60 -24.79
CA VAL A 122 -32.27 -17.59 -25.85
C VAL A 122 -32.00 -18.32 -27.17
N LYS A 123 -32.81 -18.04 -28.19
CA LYS A 123 -32.68 -18.69 -29.52
C LYS A 123 -31.37 -18.32 -30.22
N GLU A 124 -30.76 -17.16 -29.94
CA GLU A 124 -29.52 -16.67 -30.57
C GLU A 124 -28.67 -15.81 -29.61
N SER A 125 -27.36 -15.74 -29.86
CA SER A 125 -26.38 -15.00 -29.05
C SER A 125 -26.57 -13.47 -29.17
N ASN A 126 -26.24 -12.70 -28.11
CA ASN A 126 -26.22 -11.22 -28.05
C ASN A 126 -27.55 -10.43 -27.93
N GLN A 127 -28.68 -11.04 -27.57
CA GLN A 127 -29.95 -10.29 -27.49
C GLN A 127 -30.19 -9.49 -26.20
N ARG A 128 -29.27 -9.49 -25.21
CA ARG A 128 -29.46 -8.72 -23.97
C ARG A 128 -28.16 -8.06 -23.49
N CYS A 129 -27.97 -6.80 -23.87
CA CYS A 129 -27.10 -5.88 -23.15
C CYS A 129 -27.96 -5.10 -22.13
N ALA A 130 -27.68 -5.26 -20.85
CA ALA A 130 -28.25 -4.38 -19.82
C ALA A 130 -27.37 -3.13 -19.72
N LEU A 131 -27.88 -2.01 -20.25
CA LEU A 131 -27.27 -0.68 -20.12
C LEU A 131 -27.62 -0.12 -18.74
N THR A 132 -26.65 -0.05 -17.82
CA THR A 132 -26.73 0.92 -16.70
C THR A 132 -26.09 2.22 -17.17
N GLY A 133 -26.87 3.30 -17.15
CA GLY A 133 -26.64 4.52 -17.90
C GLY A 133 -25.30 5.23 -17.64
N SER A 134 -24.61 5.50 -18.74
CA SER A 134 -24.11 6.83 -19.08
C SER A 134 -23.69 6.77 -20.55
N SER A 135 -24.31 7.62 -21.37
CA SER A 135 -24.09 7.71 -22.80
C SER A 135 -22.60 7.88 -23.15
N SER A 136 -22.07 6.95 -23.95
CA SER A 136 -21.02 7.17 -24.97
C SER A 136 -20.58 5.81 -25.51
N ALA A 137 -21.09 5.43 -26.67
CA ALA A 137 -20.61 4.26 -27.41
C ALA A 137 -19.34 4.63 -28.18
N VAL A 138 -18.23 3.92 -27.93
CA VAL A 138 -17.14 3.76 -28.89
C VAL A 138 -16.76 2.29 -28.87
N ILE A 139 -17.20 1.55 -29.89
CA ILE A 139 -16.75 0.19 -30.16
C ILE A 139 -15.45 0.32 -30.96
N THR A 140 -14.33 -0.16 -30.41
CA THR A 140 -13.14 -0.45 -31.21
C THR A 140 -13.05 -1.95 -31.36
N GLU A 141 -13.21 -2.45 -32.59
CA GLU A 141 -12.87 -3.82 -32.93
C GLU A 141 -11.35 -3.98 -32.83
N LYS A 142 -10.90 -4.96 -32.04
CA LYS A 142 -9.56 -5.52 -32.17
C LYS A 142 -9.70 -6.97 -32.58
N ASN A 143 -9.60 -7.21 -33.88
CA ASN A 143 -9.40 -8.55 -34.40
C ASN A 143 -7.98 -8.99 -34.07
N CYS A 144 -7.86 -10.08 -33.33
CA CYS A 144 -6.61 -10.63 -32.84
C CYS A 144 -6.10 -11.65 -33.85
N GLU A 145 -5.33 -11.21 -34.84
CA GLU A 145 -4.44 -12.12 -35.54
C GLU A 145 -3.23 -11.37 -36.12
N SER A 146 -2.06 -11.76 -35.62
CA SER A 146 -0.75 -11.62 -36.24
C SER A 146 -0.03 -10.26 -36.18
N ARG A 147 1.17 -10.36 -35.60
CA ARG A 147 2.28 -9.40 -35.53
C ARG A 147 2.45 -8.51 -36.79
N SER A 148 2.79 -7.24 -36.52
CA SER A 148 3.62 -6.36 -37.35
C SER A 148 2.96 -5.62 -38.53
N ARG A 149 2.38 -4.44 -38.27
CA ARG A 149 2.57 -3.17 -39.03
C ARG A 149 1.50 -2.15 -38.62
N TRP A 150 1.93 -0.98 -38.15
CA TRP A 150 1.05 0.18 -38.00
C TRP A 150 1.10 0.97 -39.30
N THR A 151 -0.02 1.07 -40.01
CA THR A 151 -0.19 2.05 -41.09
C THR A 151 -1.26 3.03 -40.66
N ALA A 152 -0.86 4.28 -40.41
CA ALA A 152 -1.79 5.38 -40.19
C ALA A 152 -2.39 5.78 -41.54
N VAL A 153 -3.71 5.67 -41.68
CA VAL A 153 -4.45 6.26 -42.80
C VAL A 153 -5.33 7.35 -42.22
N THR A 154 -4.97 8.60 -42.47
CA THR A 154 -5.79 9.77 -42.16
C THR A 154 -6.73 9.98 -43.34
N VAL A 155 -8.02 9.68 -43.19
CA VAL A 155 -9.03 10.04 -44.18
C VAL A 155 -9.69 11.34 -43.76
N PHE A 156 -9.44 12.38 -44.56
CA PHE A 156 -10.06 13.70 -44.48
C PHE A 156 -11.43 13.61 -45.17
N LEU A 157 -12.53 13.96 -44.48
CA LEU A 157 -13.84 14.17 -45.11
C LEU A 157 -14.32 15.61 -44.89
N PRO A 158 -14.77 16.33 -45.94
CA PRO A 158 -15.22 17.72 -45.86
C PRO A 158 -16.70 17.85 -45.44
N PRO A 159 -17.12 18.95 -44.78
CA PRO A 159 -18.53 19.24 -44.56
C PRO A 159 -19.10 20.21 -45.60
N TYR A 160 -20.09 19.75 -46.36
CA TYR A 160 -21.13 20.52 -47.03
C TYR A 160 -22.45 19.79 -46.67
N PHE A 161 -23.59 20.37 -46.32
CA PHE A 161 -24.10 21.75 -46.31
C PHE A 161 -25.39 21.74 -45.44
N GLN A 162 -25.91 22.94 -45.16
CA GLN A 162 -27.31 23.29 -44.82
C GLN A 162 -27.76 23.27 -43.35
N THR A 163 -27.77 24.48 -42.75
CA THR A 163 -28.95 24.98 -42.04
C THR A 163 -29.38 26.28 -42.70
N GLY A 164 -30.69 26.42 -42.90
CA GLY A 164 -31.30 27.66 -43.32
C GLY A 164 -31.95 28.41 -42.15
N VAL A 165 -32.41 29.62 -42.50
CA VAL A 165 -33.43 30.49 -41.89
C VAL A 165 -32.93 31.58 -40.93
N VAL A 166 -33.54 32.77 -41.13
CA VAL A 166 -33.62 34.02 -40.32
C VAL A 166 -32.53 35.04 -40.70
N SER A 167 -32.77 36.20 -41.33
CA SER A 167 -33.96 37.04 -41.57
C SER A 167 -33.94 37.66 -42.96
#